data_AF-A0A2E0ZHU4-F1
#
_entry.id   AF-A0A2E0ZHU4-F1
#
_cell.length_a   1.000
_cell.length_b   1.000
_cell.length_c   1.000
_cell.angle_alpha   90.00
_cell.angle_beta   90.00
_cell.angle_gamma   90.00
#
_symmetry.space_group_name_H-M   'P 1'
#
loop_
_entity.id
_entity.type
_entity.pdbx_description
1 polymer ?
#
loop_
_entity_poly.entity_id
_entity_poly.type
_entity_poly.pdbx_seq_one_letter_code
_entity_poly.pdbx_strand_id
1 'polypeptide(L)'
;MFNKMWRALFCLGIIAFMTLLVACGESDALPTLVPAITLEATANSPTIMPTFTSEPTAEIAVTATPFPTVTAVPTVEPTPLVALILSSPDDFGTERNPLTGEVVAEPDNLLRRPLAIKVSNSPPQYARPQNGLSQADLVFEHVTEADITRFTAIFYSQTPPDIGPVRSARLIDKELPAMYDAALAMSGAHPIVSQRLHGSDIGDRILRSHETGFYRTDEDKPWEHTLHADPSGLWQAIAAHEEDRPPEFTSWLTFSSLPPQAGAVANRIEVAYDTYTLVSWVYDPANGRYWRSADGEPTIDANTGEQISAANVILLTAVHERDQSICLTHSNGVCSDWPLEIQVWGQGSAIILRDGKQYPATWLRENRSDMFTFVDADGNAVPLQIGNSWFQVLPHYYENPVTIQP
;
A
#
# COMPACT_ATOMS: atom_id res chain seq x y z
N MET A 1 -56.99 -23.93 53.09
CA MET A 1 -57.57 -25.24 52.75
C MET A 1 -56.82 -25.76 51.54
N PHE A 2 -55.82 -26.64 51.75
CA PHE A 2 -55.84 -28.10 51.42
C PHE A 2 -55.64 -28.34 49.90
N ASN A 3 -54.71 -29.13 49.35
CA ASN A 3 -53.62 -30.03 49.79
C ASN A 3 -52.80 -30.37 48.51
N LYS A 4 -51.47 -30.27 48.45
CA LYS A 4 -50.46 -31.36 48.55
C LYS A 4 -50.79 -32.73 47.91
N MET A 5 -49.87 -33.15 47.00
CA MET A 5 -49.19 -34.45 46.87
C MET A 5 -49.98 -35.77 46.72
N TRP A 6 -49.74 -36.52 45.61
CA TRP A 6 -49.17 -37.91 45.59
C TRP A 6 -48.89 -38.36 44.13
N ARG A 7 -47.66 -38.80 43.75
CA ARG A 7 -47.17 -40.20 43.54
C ARG A 7 -48.12 -41.11 42.74
N ALA A 8 -47.72 -42.08 41.92
CA ALA A 8 -46.48 -42.59 41.30
C ALA A 8 -46.91 -43.91 40.62
N LEU A 9 -46.44 -44.28 39.42
CA LEU A 9 -46.34 -45.66 38.90
C LEU A 9 -45.93 -45.59 37.40
N PHE A 10 -45.09 -46.43 36.79
CA PHE A 10 -43.97 -47.32 37.16
C PHE A 10 -43.49 -47.95 35.83
N CYS A 11 -42.17 -48.15 35.65
CA CYS A 11 -41.50 -49.11 34.73
C CYS A 11 -41.65 -48.95 33.19
N LEU A 12 -40.69 -49.30 32.32
CA LEU A 12 -39.53 -50.22 32.31
C LEU A 12 -38.53 -49.67 31.25
N GLY A 13 -37.23 -49.60 31.51
CA GLY A 13 -36.30 -50.63 31.01
C GLY A 13 -34.86 -50.11 31.05
N ILE A 14 -33.99 -50.81 31.78
CA ILE A 14 -32.61 -50.48 32.10
C ILE A 14 -31.78 -51.79 32.01
N ILE A 15 -30.50 -51.66 31.61
CA ILE A 15 -29.32 -52.55 31.83
C ILE A 15 -29.06 -53.73 30.87
N ALA A 16 -27.87 -53.69 30.25
CA ALA A 16 -26.76 -54.67 30.33
C ALA A 16 -25.55 -54.04 29.58
N PHE A 17 -24.37 -53.68 30.11
CA PHE A 17 -23.37 -54.18 31.08
C PHE A 17 -22.39 -55.28 30.57
N MET A 18 -21.12 -54.86 30.48
CA MET A 18 -19.84 -55.56 30.75
C MET A 18 -19.12 -56.50 29.74
N THR A 19 -18.00 -55.98 29.20
CA THR A 19 -16.56 -56.39 29.32
C THR A 19 -16.06 -57.84 29.11
N LEU A 20 -14.96 -57.97 28.32
CA LEU A 20 -13.67 -58.73 28.48
C LEU A 20 -13.23 -59.40 27.15
N LEU A 21 -12.18 -58.95 26.44
CA LEU A 21 -10.72 -59.19 26.55
C LEU A 21 -10.14 -60.25 25.56
N VAL A 22 -9.06 -59.84 24.85
CA VAL A 22 -7.89 -60.62 24.32
C VAL A 22 -7.87 -61.13 22.85
N ALA A 23 -7.11 -60.38 22.03
CA ALA A 23 -5.95 -60.71 21.18
C ALA A 23 -6.00 -61.73 20.01
N CYS A 24 -5.61 -61.25 18.81
CA CYS A 24 -4.40 -61.56 18.03
C CYS A 24 -4.67 -61.54 16.51
N GLY A 25 -3.77 -60.91 15.73
CA GLY A 25 -3.65 -61.19 14.28
C GLY A 25 -3.30 -59.99 13.41
N GLU A 26 -2.03 -59.93 13.01
CA GLU A 26 -1.39 -58.99 12.07
C GLU A 26 -2.10 -58.83 10.71
N SER A 27 -2.02 -57.64 10.12
CA SER A 27 -1.31 -57.45 8.83
C SER A 27 -1.23 -55.96 8.48
N ASP A 28 0.02 -55.49 8.38
CA ASP A 28 0.39 -54.17 7.89
C ASP A 28 0.01 -54.03 6.41
N ALA A 29 -0.84 -53.06 6.08
CA ALA A 29 -1.07 -52.64 4.71
C ALA A 29 -0.08 -51.51 4.36
N LEU A 30 0.89 -51.83 3.52
CA LEU A 30 1.89 -50.92 2.95
C LEU A 30 1.25 -49.81 2.10
N PRO A 31 1.82 -48.59 2.08
CA PRO A 31 1.34 -47.48 1.27
C PRO A 31 1.58 -47.70 -0.22
N THR A 32 0.57 -47.37 -1.02
CA THR A 32 0.59 -47.46 -2.49
C THR A 32 1.56 -46.44 -3.08
N LEU A 33 2.53 -46.92 -3.87
CA LEU A 33 3.54 -46.09 -4.53
C LEU A 33 2.93 -45.29 -5.69
N VAL A 34 3.16 -43.97 -5.68
CA VAL A 34 2.91 -43.04 -6.78
C VAL A 34 3.98 -43.27 -7.87
N PRO A 35 3.62 -43.35 -9.16
CA PRO A 35 4.59 -43.61 -10.22
C PRO A 35 5.57 -42.46 -10.42
N ALA A 36 6.86 -42.81 -10.51
CA ALA A 36 7.97 -41.91 -10.79
C ALA A 36 7.94 -41.45 -12.25
N ILE A 37 8.09 -40.14 -12.46
CA ILE A 37 8.36 -39.55 -13.77
C ILE A 37 9.86 -39.72 -14.06
N THR A 38 10.20 -40.59 -15.01
CA THR A 38 11.54 -40.72 -15.58
C THR A 38 11.85 -39.53 -16.49
N LEU A 39 12.84 -38.72 -16.11
CA LEU A 39 13.54 -37.80 -17.00
C LEU A 39 14.58 -38.59 -17.79
N GLU A 40 14.32 -38.84 -19.07
CA GLU A 40 15.32 -39.37 -20.00
C GLU A 40 16.40 -38.31 -20.27
N ALA A 41 17.64 -38.63 -19.92
CA ALA A 41 18.82 -37.88 -20.32
C ALA A 41 19.20 -38.27 -21.75
N THR A 42 18.98 -37.38 -22.72
CA THR A 42 19.51 -37.54 -24.07
C THR A 42 20.99 -37.18 -24.10
N ALA A 43 21.84 -38.19 -24.26
CA ALA A 43 23.26 -38.04 -24.57
C ALA A 43 23.42 -37.64 -26.04
N ASN A 44 23.92 -36.42 -26.30
CA ASN A 44 24.37 -36.03 -27.63
C ASN A 44 25.89 -36.17 -27.73
N SER A 45 26.32 -37.10 -28.58
CA SER A 45 27.72 -37.32 -29.00
C SER A 45 28.30 -36.11 -29.74
N PRO A 46 29.63 -35.90 -29.68
CA PRO A 46 30.28 -34.74 -30.29
C PRO A 46 30.30 -34.86 -31.81
N THR A 47 29.75 -33.85 -32.49
CA THR A 47 29.84 -33.74 -33.96
C THR A 47 31.16 -33.06 -34.33
N ILE A 48 31.95 -33.75 -35.13
CA ILE A 48 33.26 -33.33 -35.64
C ILE A 48 33.04 -32.15 -36.61
N MET A 49 33.71 -31.02 -36.36
CA MET A 49 33.70 -29.87 -37.27
C MET A 49 34.48 -30.18 -38.56
N PRO A 50 33.94 -29.88 -39.75
CA PRO A 50 34.72 -29.86 -40.98
C PRO A 50 35.59 -28.60 -41.06
N THR A 51 36.88 -28.80 -41.30
CA THR A 51 37.87 -27.76 -41.61
C THR A 51 37.60 -27.21 -43.01
N PHE A 52 37.24 -25.93 -43.12
CA PHE A 52 37.16 -25.23 -44.40
C PHE A 52 38.41 -24.38 -44.63
N THR A 53 39.18 -24.76 -45.64
CA THR A 53 40.31 -23.99 -46.19
C THR A 53 39.77 -22.79 -46.95
N SER A 54 40.19 -21.57 -46.62
CA SER A 54 39.81 -20.35 -47.34
C SER A 54 40.65 -20.15 -48.61
N GLU A 55 39.97 -19.97 -49.75
CA GLU A 55 40.53 -19.60 -51.05
C GLU A 55 40.74 -18.06 -51.13
N PRO A 56 41.79 -17.54 -51.79
CA PRO A 56 42.10 -16.11 -51.77
C PRO A 56 41.10 -15.30 -52.61
N THR A 57 40.50 -14.26 -52.00
CA THR A 57 39.63 -13.28 -52.68
C THR A 57 40.47 -12.16 -53.29
N ALA A 58 40.21 -11.84 -54.55
CA ALA A 58 40.86 -10.75 -55.27
C ALA A 58 40.44 -9.37 -54.74
N GLU A 59 41.43 -8.51 -54.51
CA GLU A 59 41.30 -7.16 -53.97
C GLU A 59 40.86 -6.17 -55.08
N ILE A 60 39.71 -5.52 -54.90
CA ILE A 60 39.27 -4.41 -55.76
C ILE A 60 39.59 -3.10 -55.04
N ALA A 61 40.45 -2.28 -55.62
CA ALA A 61 40.79 -0.96 -55.10
C ALA A 61 39.61 0.02 -55.25
N VAL A 62 39.10 0.53 -54.14
CA VAL A 62 38.06 1.59 -54.11
C VAL A 62 38.72 2.94 -53.87
N THR A 63 38.56 3.88 -54.79
CA THR A 63 39.07 5.26 -54.69
C THR A 63 38.28 6.04 -53.64
N ALA A 64 38.94 6.55 -52.61
CA ALA A 64 38.31 7.34 -51.54
C ALA A 64 37.97 8.76 -52.01
N THR A 65 36.71 9.17 -51.83
CA THR A 65 36.26 10.56 -51.99
C THR A 65 36.34 11.27 -50.63
N PRO A 66 36.88 12.50 -50.51
CA PRO A 66 37.00 13.16 -49.21
C PRO A 66 35.62 13.57 -48.66
N PHE A 67 35.37 13.25 -47.39
CA PHE A 67 34.17 13.64 -46.65
C PHE A 67 34.19 15.14 -46.31
N PRO A 68 33.03 15.83 -46.28
CA PRO A 68 32.94 17.23 -45.87
C PRO A 68 33.28 17.40 -44.38
N THR A 69 34.06 18.44 -44.06
CA THR A 69 34.44 18.82 -42.70
C THR A 69 33.20 19.31 -41.94
N VAL A 70 32.83 18.60 -40.87
CA VAL A 70 31.76 19.00 -39.94
C VAL A 70 32.26 20.19 -39.11
N THR A 71 31.56 21.32 -39.23
CA THR A 71 31.82 22.49 -38.36
C THR A 71 31.24 22.20 -36.97
N ALA A 72 32.07 22.28 -35.93
CA ALA A 72 31.64 22.05 -34.56
C ALA A 72 30.60 23.10 -34.13
N VAL A 73 29.43 22.64 -33.67
CA VAL A 73 28.41 23.47 -33.04
C VAL A 73 28.96 23.89 -31.66
N PRO A 74 28.85 25.18 -31.27
CA PRO A 74 29.30 25.61 -29.95
C PRO A 74 28.57 24.83 -28.85
N THR A 75 29.34 24.13 -28.02
CA THR A 75 28.85 23.47 -26.81
C THR A 75 28.36 24.53 -25.84
N VAL A 76 27.04 24.61 -25.65
CA VAL A 76 26.45 25.46 -24.61
C VAL A 76 26.74 24.79 -23.27
N GLU A 77 27.49 25.46 -22.40
CA GLU A 77 27.75 25.00 -21.04
C GLU A 77 26.42 24.95 -20.27
N PRO A 78 26.01 23.81 -19.70
CA PRO A 78 24.73 23.70 -19.02
C PRO A 78 24.72 24.64 -17.80
N THR A 79 23.77 25.56 -17.77
CA THR A 79 23.52 26.39 -16.58
C THR A 79 23.18 25.46 -15.41
N PRO A 80 23.84 25.58 -14.24
CA PRO A 80 23.55 24.71 -13.11
C PRO A 80 22.08 24.87 -12.71
N LEU A 81 21.37 23.73 -12.68
CA LEU A 81 19.97 23.67 -12.27
C LEU A 81 19.89 24.10 -10.80
N VAL A 82 19.30 25.27 -10.52
CA VAL A 82 19.06 25.71 -9.14
C VAL A 82 17.99 24.79 -8.55
N ALA A 83 18.28 24.18 -7.40
CA ALA A 83 17.32 23.33 -6.71
C ALA A 83 16.11 24.16 -6.24
N LEU A 84 14.90 23.71 -6.55
CA LEU A 84 13.68 24.17 -5.89
C LEU A 84 13.56 23.41 -4.57
N ILE A 85 13.53 24.12 -3.45
CA ILE A 85 13.32 23.56 -2.10
C ILE A 85 12.01 24.14 -1.57
N LEU A 86 11.14 23.28 -1.07
CA LEU A 86 9.86 23.64 -0.48
C LEU A 86 9.86 23.13 0.96
N SER A 87 9.87 24.03 1.93
CA SER A 87 10.06 23.67 3.35
C SER A 87 9.18 24.47 4.30
N SER A 88 8.55 25.53 3.80
CA SER A 88 7.71 26.45 4.54
C SER A 88 6.40 26.71 3.80
N PRO A 89 5.33 27.14 4.49
CA PRO A 89 4.04 27.45 3.86
C PRO A 89 4.16 28.38 2.64
N ASP A 90 5.01 29.40 2.74
CA ASP A 90 5.18 30.42 1.70
C ASP A 90 5.74 29.84 0.39
N ASP A 91 6.49 28.74 0.46
CA ASP A 91 7.07 28.08 -0.72
C ASP A 91 6.01 27.43 -1.62
N PHE A 92 4.85 27.07 -1.04
CA PHE A 92 3.74 26.45 -1.76
C PHE A 92 2.84 27.49 -2.43
N GLY A 93 2.67 28.66 -1.81
CA GLY A 93 1.75 29.69 -2.30
C GLY A 93 0.32 29.13 -2.46
N THR A 94 -0.39 29.58 -3.49
CA THR A 94 -1.80 29.20 -3.74
C THR A 94 -1.98 28.19 -4.86
N GLU A 95 -0.92 27.88 -5.62
CA GLU A 95 -0.99 27.05 -6.84
C GLU A 95 -0.29 25.70 -6.69
N ARG A 96 0.34 25.43 -5.54
CA ARG A 96 1.08 24.20 -5.30
C ARG A 96 0.40 23.35 -4.25
N ASN A 97 0.25 22.06 -4.53
CA ASN A 97 -0.23 21.09 -3.55
C ASN A 97 0.82 20.91 -2.43
N PRO A 98 0.50 21.24 -1.16
CA PRO A 98 1.38 21.02 -0.01
C PRO A 98 1.75 19.55 0.24
N LEU A 99 0.96 18.60 -0.26
CA LEU A 99 1.15 17.17 -0.03
C LEU A 99 2.09 16.53 -1.06
N THR A 100 2.31 17.16 -2.21
CA THR A 100 3.17 16.61 -3.28
C THR A 100 4.25 17.58 -3.73
N GLY A 101 4.11 18.88 -3.44
CA GLY A 101 4.96 19.92 -3.99
C GLY A 101 4.73 20.19 -5.47
N GLU A 102 3.68 19.64 -6.09
CA GLU A 102 3.36 19.86 -7.51
C GLU A 102 2.51 21.10 -7.73
N VAL A 103 2.75 21.82 -8.83
CA VAL A 103 1.82 22.86 -9.29
C VAL A 103 0.55 22.17 -9.78
N VAL A 104 -0.60 22.57 -9.28
CA VAL A 104 -1.88 21.96 -9.65
C VAL A 104 -2.48 22.63 -10.87
N ALA A 105 -3.16 21.86 -11.72
CA ALA A 105 -3.84 22.40 -12.89
C ALA A 105 -5.05 23.27 -12.51
N GLU A 106 -5.73 22.91 -11.41
CA GLU A 106 -6.93 23.60 -10.91
C GLU A 106 -6.69 24.04 -9.45
N PRO A 107 -6.14 25.25 -9.20
CA PRO A 107 -5.85 25.74 -7.86
C PRO A 107 -7.05 25.79 -6.92
N ASP A 108 -8.26 25.93 -7.44
CA ASP A 108 -9.50 25.91 -6.65
C ASP A 108 -9.71 24.56 -5.94
N ASN A 109 -9.12 23.46 -6.43
CA ASN A 109 -9.12 22.18 -5.72
C ASN A 109 -8.37 22.24 -4.40
N LEU A 110 -7.52 23.26 -4.17
CA LEU A 110 -6.83 23.46 -2.90
C LEU A 110 -7.71 24.21 -1.87
N LEU A 111 -8.92 24.63 -2.24
CA LEU A 111 -9.88 25.28 -1.34
C LEU A 111 -10.85 24.32 -0.65
N ARG A 112 -10.83 23.04 -1.02
CA ARG A 112 -11.66 21.99 -0.42
C ARG A 112 -10.90 21.21 0.65
N ARG A 113 -11.63 20.53 1.52
CA ARG A 113 -11.04 19.62 2.50
C ARG A 113 -10.50 18.37 1.78
N PRO A 114 -9.28 17.88 2.08
CA PRO A 114 -8.81 16.60 1.52
C PRO A 114 -9.73 15.42 1.88
N LEU A 115 -9.72 14.35 1.08
CA LEU A 115 -10.39 13.10 1.38
C LEU A 115 -9.37 12.01 1.72
N ALA A 116 -9.54 11.32 2.83
CA ALA A 116 -8.83 10.08 3.17
C ALA A 116 -9.78 8.90 2.96
N ILE A 117 -9.54 8.11 1.92
CA ILE A 117 -10.46 7.05 1.48
C ILE A 117 -9.85 5.69 1.76
N LYS A 118 -10.60 4.84 2.47
CA LYS A 118 -10.16 3.50 2.81
C LYS A 118 -10.35 2.56 1.63
N VAL A 119 -9.29 1.93 1.14
CA VAL A 119 -9.35 1.03 -0.03
C VAL A 119 -8.87 -0.37 0.32
N SER A 120 -9.54 -1.38 -0.25
CA SER A 120 -9.17 -2.78 -0.16
C SER A 120 -7.81 -3.04 -0.80
N ASN A 121 -7.02 -3.91 -0.19
CA ASN A 121 -5.89 -4.55 -0.87
C ASN A 121 -5.94 -6.09 -0.78
N SER A 122 -7.15 -6.64 -0.65
CA SER A 122 -7.37 -8.10 -0.76
C SER A 122 -6.87 -8.65 -2.10
N PRO A 123 -6.53 -9.95 -2.18
CA PRO A 123 -6.05 -10.59 -3.40
C PRO A 123 -6.92 -10.37 -4.66
N PRO A 124 -6.37 -10.60 -5.87
CA PRO A 124 -7.04 -10.30 -7.14
C PRO A 124 -8.42 -10.92 -7.32
N GLN A 125 -8.67 -12.12 -6.81
CA GLN A 125 -9.99 -12.76 -6.85
C GLN A 125 -11.08 -12.01 -6.04
N TYR A 126 -10.69 -11.00 -5.25
CA TYR A 126 -11.58 -10.24 -4.39
C TYR A 126 -11.61 -8.75 -4.70
N ALA A 127 -10.46 -8.10 -4.92
CA ALA A 127 -10.42 -6.64 -4.96
C ALA A 127 -9.54 -6.02 -6.06
N ARG A 128 -8.38 -6.59 -6.39
CA ARG A 128 -7.45 -6.00 -7.38
C ARG A 128 -7.91 -6.28 -8.81
N PRO A 129 -7.62 -5.40 -9.80
CA PRO A 129 -7.04 -4.06 -9.63
C PRO A 129 -7.99 -3.09 -8.94
N GLN A 130 -7.43 -2.11 -8.21
CA GLN A 130 -8.19 -1.00 -7.63
C GLN A 130 -8.41 0.12 -8.64
N ASN A 131 -9.40 0.96 -8.39
CA ASN A 131 -9.65 2.18 -9.14
C ASN A 131 -9.06 3.39 -8.40
N GLY A 132 -8.44 4.32 -9.11
CA GLY A 132 -8.15 5.69 -8.65
C GLY A 132 -6.92 5.89 -7.78
N LEU A 133 -6.20 4.83 -7.39
CA LEU A 133 -5.00 4.94 -6.55
C LEU A 133 -3.85 5.69 -7.22
N SER A 134 -3.75 5.67 -8.55
CA SER A 134 -2.73 6.42 -9.31
C SER A 134 -2.87 7.94 -9.20
N GLN A 135 -4.06 8.41 -8.84
CA GLN A 135 -4.41 9.82 -8.71
C GLN A 135 -4.36 10.31 -7.24
N ALA A 136 -3.97 9.45 -6.30
CA ALA A 136 -3.83 9.83 -4.90
C ALA A 136 -2.54 10.64 -4.68
N ASP A 137 -2.63 11.70 -3.90
CA ASP A 137 -1.47 12.52 -3.51
C ASP A 137 -0.58 11.73 -2.54
N LEU A 138 -1.19 11.03 -1.58
CA LEU A 138 -0.53 10.16 -0.62
C LEU A 138 -1.26 8.82 -0.53
N VAL A 139 -0.53 7.71 -0.41
CA VAL A 139 -1.12 6.39 -0.14
C VAL A 139 -0.42 5.74 1.03
N PHE A 140 -1.19 5.32 2.04
CA PHE A 140 -0.68 4.56 3.19
C PHE A 140 -1.09 3.10 3.07
N GLU A 141 -0.13 2.21 2.84
CA GLU A 141 -0.30 0.77 2.94
C GLU A 141 0.09 0.30 4.34
N HIS A 142 -0.82 -0.40 5.02
CA HIS A 142 -0.55 -0.95 6.34
C HIS A 142 -1.24 -2.30 6.53
N VAL A 143 -0.67 -3.14 7.40
CA VAL A 143 -1.25 -4.45 7.75
C VAL A 143 -2.54 -4.28 8.56
N THR A 144 -3.44 -5.25 8.41
CA THR A 144 -4.64 -5.42 9.21
C THR A 144 -4.53 -6.66 10.09
N GLU A 145 -5.44 -6.83 11.02
CA GLU A 145 -5.47 -7.97 11.95
C GLU A 145 -5.45 -9.35 11.26
N ALA A 146 -5.94 -9.43 10.02
CA ALA A 146 -6.06 -10.66 9.23
C ALA A 146 -4.86 -10.90 8.28
N ASP A 147 -3.69 -10.33 8.59
CA ASP A 147 -2.44 -10.49 7.84
C ASP A 147 -2.52 -10.14 6.33
N ILE A 148 -3.49 -9.30 5.97
CA ILE A 148 -3.58 -8.63 4.67
C ILE A 148 -3.40 -7.13 4.85
N THR A 149 -2.89 -6.44 3.84
CA THR A 149 -2.79 -4.97 3.88
C THR A 149 -4.08 -4.30 3.41
N ARG A 150 -4.22 -3.01 3.75
CA ARG A 150 -5.20 -2.09 3.18
C ARG A 150 -4.55 -0.76 2.90
N PHE A 151 -5.19 0.04 2.06
CA PHE A 151 -4.77 1.40 1.77
C PHE A 151 -5.65 2.42 2.48
N THR A 152 -5.04 3.54 2.84
CA THR A 152 -5.71 4.82 3.02
C THR A 152 -5.13 5.78 2.00
N ALA A 153 -5.91 6.15 1.00
CA ALA A 153 -5.51 7.04 -0.09
C ALA A 153 -6.02 8.46 0.19
N ILE A 154 -5.13 9.44 0.10
CA ILE A 154 -5.42 10.85 0.36
C ILE A 154 -5.49 11.60 -0.97
N PHE A 155 -6.62 12.25 -1.21
CA PHE A 155 -6.90 13.06 -2.38
C PHE A 155 -7.13 14.51 -1.95
N TYR A 156 -6.34 15.42 -2.50
CA TYR A 156 -6.50 16.86 -2.29
C TYR A 156 -6.53 17.58 -3.64
N SER A 157 -5.50 17.40 -4.47
CA SER A 157 -5.38 18.13 -5.74
C SER A 157 -6.13 17.49 -6.91
N GLN A 158 -6.29 16.16 -6.89
CA GLN A 158 -6.88 15.39 -7.98
C GLN A 158 -8.25 14.83 -7.60
N THR A 159 -9.08 14.59 -8.61
CA THR A 159 -10.42 14.01 -8.46
C THR A 159 -10.54 12.81 -9.40
N PRO A 160 -10.21 11.58 -8.96
CA PRO A 160 -10.46 10.41 -9.79
C PRO A 160 -11.97 10.26 -10.06
N PRO A 161 -12.38 9.68 -11.20
CA PRO A 161 -13.80 9.43 -11.46
C PRO A 161 -14.38 8.32 -10.56
N ASP A 162 -13.52 7.43 -10.06
CA ASP A 162 -13.87 6.32 -9.19
C ASP A 162 -12.69 5.95 -8.27
N ILE A 163 -12.99 5.51 -7.06
CA ILE A 163 -12.03 4.97 -6.09
C ILE A 163 -12.65 3.78 -5.36
N GLY A 164 -11.96 2.64 -5.41
CA GLY A 164 -12.46 1.43 -4.77
C GLY A 164 -11.62 0.18 -5.02
N PRO A 165 -12.02 -0.95 -4.41
CA PRO A 165 -13.18 -1.06 -3.52
C PRO A 165 -12.96 -0.41 -2.15
N VAL A 166 -13.90 0.42 -1.70
CA VAL A 166 -13.90 1.05 -0.37
C VAL A 166 -14.08 -0.01 0.72
N ARG A 167 -13.24 0.04 1.76
CA ARG A 167 -13.23 -0.95 2.86
C ARG A 167 -13.37 -0.34 4.24
N SER A 168 -13.39 -1.24 5.23
CA SER A 168 -13.58 -0.85 6.61
C SER A 168 -12.36 -0.16 7.20
N ALA A 169 -12.60 0.87 8.00
CA ALA A 169 -11.56 1.56 8.73
C ALA A 169 -11.00 0.71 9.89
N ARG A 170 -9.84 1.15 10.37
CA ARG A 170 -9.05 0.63 11.51
C ARG A 170 -8.66 1.78 12.42
N LEU A 171 -8.01 1.47 13.53
CA LEU A 171 -7.64 2.48 14.53
C LEU A 171 -6.67 3.54 13.95
N ILE A 172 -5.79 3.17 13.02
CA ILE A 172 -4.92 4.14 12.31
C ILE A 172 -5.71 5.19 11.51
N ASP A 173 -6.96 4.89 11.12
CA ASP A 173 -7.80 5.85 10.39
C ASP A 173 -8.38 6.94 11.30
N LYS A 174 -8.10 6.92 12.62
CA LYS A 174 -8.22 8.12 13.45
C LYS A 174 -7.02 9.04 13.23
N GLU A 175 -5.85 8.50 12.90
CA GLU A 175 -4.59 9.23 12.79
C GLU A 175 -4.43 9.94 11.46
N LEU A 176 -4.48 9.19 10.36
CA LEU A 176 -4.17 9.74 9.03
C LEU A 176 -5.07 10.92 8.65
N PRO A 177 -6.40 10.86 8.83
CA PRO A 177 -7.23 12.01 8.48
C PRO A 177 -6.92 13.25 9.33
N ALA A 178 -6.53 13.09 10.59
CA ALA A 178 -6.15 14.24 11.43
C ALA A 178 -4.86 14.93 10.97
N MET A 179 -3.85 14.16 10.54
CA MET A 179 -2.58 14.68 10.04
C MET A 179 -2.72 15.56 8.79
N TYR A 180 -3.73 15.26 7.96
CA TYR A 180 -3.94 15.92 6.67
C TYR A 180 -5.23 16.71 6.63
N ASP A 181 -5.84 16.95 7.79
CA ASP A 181 -7.13 17.64 7.93
C ASP A 181 -8.20 17.11 6.94
N ALA A 182 -8.20 15.80 6.67
CA ALA A 182 -8.98 15.16 5.62
C ALA A 182 -10.32 14.54 6.11
N ALA A 183 -11.41 14.59 5.34
CA ALA A 183 -12.59 13.79 5.66
C ALA A 183 -12.33 12.29 5.43
N LEU A 184 -12.80 11.42 6.34
CA LEU A 184 -12.58 9.97 6.22
C LEU A 184 -13.76 9.30 5.51
N ALA A 185 -13.53 8.70 4.34
CA ALA A 185 -14.52 7.89 3.64
C ALA A 185 -14.27 6.39 3.86
N MET A 186 -15.26 5.67 4.37
CA MET A 186 -15.13 4.25 4.70
C MET A 186 -16.42 3.44 4.50
N SER A 187 -16.28 2.13 4.32
CA SER A 187 -17.44 1.22 4.28
C SER A 187 -18.09 1.04 5.65
N GLY A 188 -17.31 1.18 6.72
CA GLY A 188 -17.68 0.96 8.11
C GLY A 188 -16.48 0.54 8.96
N ALA A 189 -16.72 0.06 10.17
CA ALA A 189 -15.68 -0.50 11.04
C ALA A 189 -16.30 -1.47 12.04
N HIS A 190 -15.47 -2.21 12.77
CA HIS A 190 -15.94 -2.94 13.96
C HIS A 190 -16.67 -1.97 14.92
N PRO A 191 -17.78 -2.32 15.59
CA PRO A 191 -18.59 -1.37 16.36
C PRO A 191 -17.82 -0.52 17.37
N ILE A 192 -16.90 -1.12 18.14
CA ILE A 192 -16.07 -0.37 19.11
C ILE A 192 -15.05 0.53 18.39
N VAL A 193 -14.48 0.09 17.27
CA VAL A 193 -13.59 0.93 16.45
C VAL A 193 -14.38 2.10 15.85
N SER A 194 -15.59 1.85 15.35
CA SER A 194 -16.51 2.87 14.85
C SER A 194 -16.84 3.89 15.93
N GLN A 195 -17.13 3.45 17.16
CA GLN A 195 -17.39 4.33 18.30
C GLN A 195 -16.18 5.23 18.59
N ARG A 196 -14.96 4.68 18.58
CA ARG A 196 -13.74 5.46 18.81
C ARG A 196 -13.45 6.45 17.70
N LEU A 197 -13.70 6.07 16.44
CA LEU A 197 -13.56 6.98 15.29
C LEU A 197 -14.54 8.14 15.40
N HIS A 198 -15.83 7.88 15.60
CA HIS A 198 -16.84 8.95 15.74
C HIS A 198 -16.70 9.76 17.03
N GLY A 199 -16.08 9.21 18.08
CA GLY A 199 -15.78 9.91 19.32
C GLY A 199 -14.47 10.70 19.30
N SER A 200 -13.76 10.73 18.17
CA SER A 200 -12.50 11.50 18.01
C SER A 200 -12.75 12.88 17.40
N ASP A 201 -11.70 13.67 17.31
CA ASP A 201 -11.64 14.99 16.65
C ASP A 201 -11.94 14.97 15.15
N ILE A 202 -12.03 13.78 14.51
CA ILE A 202 -12.43 13.65 13.11
C ILE A 202 -13.91 13.26 12.94
N GLY A 203 -14.66 13.09 14.04
CA GLY A 203 -15.98 12.46 14.04
C GLY A 203 -17.00 13.08 13.07
N ASP A 204 -17.03 14.40 12.99
CA ASP A 204 -17.97 15.18 12.17
C ASP A 204 -17.66 15.13 10.67
N ARG A 205 -16.43 14.71 10.31
CA ARG A 205 -15.94 14.56 8.94
C ARG A 205 -15.76 13.11 8.50
N ILE A 206 -16.49 12.18 9.13
CA ILE A 206 -16.54 10.78 8.72
C ILE A 206 -17.71 10.55 7.78
N LEU A 207 -17.41 10.04 6.58
CA LEU A 207 -18.38 9.66 5.58
C LEU A 207 -18.61 8.13 5.54
N ARG A 208 -19.87 7.72 5.39
CA ARG A 208 -20.31 6.31 5.42
C ARG A 208 -21.01 5.91 4.14
N SER A 209 -21.01 4.60 3.85
CA SER A 209 -21.49 4.00 2.59
C SER A 209 -22.93 4.30 2.13
N HIS A 210 -23.72 5.05 2.91
CA HIS A 210 -25.08 5.46 2.56
C HIS A 210 -25.15 6.92 2.07
N GLU A 211 -24.05 7.66 2.17
CA GLU A 211 -23.96 9.06 1.78
C GLU A 211 -23.65 9.24 0.29
N THR A 212 -23.83 10.46 -0.18
CA THR A 212 -23.53 10.87 -1.55
C THR A 212 -22.08 10.50 -1.93
N GLY A 213 -21.90 10.04 -3.16
CA GLY A 213 -20.61 9.58 -3.69
C GLY A 213 -20.41 8.07 -3.58
N PHE A 214 -20.98 7.39 -2.59
CA PHE A 214 -20.87 5.93 -2.51
C PHE A 214 -21.85 5.21 -3.45
N TYR A 215 -21.38 4.14 -4.09
CA TYR A 215 -22.22 3.25 -4.88
C TYR A 215 -21.67 1.83 -4.89
N ARG A 216 -22.46 0.88 -5.38
CA ARG A 216 -22.06 -0.52 -5.51
C ARG A 216 -21.91 -0.88 -6.98
N THR A 217 -20.85 -1.59 -7.31
CA THR A 217 -20.62 -2.16 -8.64
C THR A 217 -21.33 -3.51 -8.77
N ASP A 218 -21.64 -3.92 -10.01
CA ASP A 218 -22.21 -5.23 -10.34
C ASP A 218 -21.12 -6.28 -10.64
N GLU A 219 -19.90 -6.08 -10.13
CA GLU A 219 -18.79 -7.03 -10.33
C GLU A 219 -19.08 -8.37 -9.65
N ASP A 220 -18.62 -9.47 -10.26
CA ASP A 220 -18.66 -10.82 -9.68
C ASP A 220 -17.57 -10.99 -8.60
N LYS A 221 -17.73 -10.22 -7.52
CA LYS A 221 -16.85 -10.19 -6.33
C LYS A 221 -17.73 -10.30 -5.08
N PRO A 222 -17.17 -10.77 -3.93
CA PRO A 222 -17.92 -10.77 -2.68
C PRO A 222 -18.45 -9.38 -2.36
N TRP A 223 -19.66 -9.31 -1.80
CA TRP A 223 -20.36 -8.06 -1.56
C TRP A 223 -19.46 -7.03 -0.91
N GLU A 224 -18.67 -7.36 0.10
CA GLU A 224 -17.80 -6.43 0.82
C GLU A 224 -16.68 -5.77 -0.02
N HIS A 225 -16.49 -6.20 -1.27
CA HIS A 225 -15.52 -5.70 -2.24
C HIS A 225 -16.15 -5.06 -3.48
N THR A 226 -17.45 -4.75 -3.46
CA THR A 226 -18.13 -4.04 -4.56
C THR A 226 -18.48 -2.58 -4.24
N LEU A 227 -18.11 -2.07 -3.04
CA LEU A 227 -18.38 -0.68 -2.67
C LEU A 227 -17.35 0.21 -3.34
N HIS A 228 -17.79 1.16 -4.13
CA HIS A 228 -16.96 2.15 -4.79
C HIS A 228 -17.41 3.55 -4.36
N ALA A 229 -16.61 4.55 -4.66
CA ALA A 229 -16.98 5.93 -4.45
C ALA A 229 -16.56 6.82 -5.62
N ASP A 230 -17.42 7.78 -5.97
CA ASP A 230 -17.08 8.98 -6.72
C ASP A 230 -16.62 10.06 -5.73
N PRO A 231 -15.33 10.44 -5.71
CA PRO A 231 -14.81 11.50 -4.85
C PRO A 231 -15.55 12.83 -4.99
N SER A 232 -16.05 13.18 -6.18
CA SER A 232 -16.83 14.41 -6.38
C SER A 232 -18.10 14.40 -5.52
N GLY A 233 -18.78 13.25 -5.46
CA GLY A 233 -19.92 13.05 -4.57
C GLY A 233 -19.54 13.04 -3.09
N LEU A 234 -18.36 12.54 -2.72
CA LEU A 234 -17.86 12.61 -1.34
C LEU A 234 -17.58 14.05 -0.89
N TRP A 235 -17.02 14.90 -1.75
CA TRP A 235 -16.89 16.33 -1.46
C TRP A 235 -18.25 17.03 -1.32
N GLN A 236 -19.26 16.63 -2.09
CA GLN A 236 -20.63 17.13 -1.88
C GLN A 236 -21.19 16.68 -0.52
N ALA A 237 -20.90 15.45 -0.09
CA ALA A 237 -21.33 14.94 1.21
C ALA A 237 -20.68 15.72 2.37
N ILE A 238 -19.37 15.96 2.32
CA ILE A 238 -18.69 16.72 3.37
C ILE A 238 -19.09 18.21 3.39
N ALA A 239 -19.39 18.80 2.23
CA ALA A 239 -19.97 20.14 2.16
C ALA A 239 -21.36 20.19 2.83
N ALA A 240 -22.17 19.13 2.70
CA ALA A 240 -23.46 19.02 3.38
C ALA A 240 -23.33 18.83 4.90
N HIS A 241 -22.18 18.38 5.39
CA HIS A 241 -21.84 18.36 6.82
C HIS A 241 -21.32 19.71 7.33
N GLU A 242 -21.23 20.73 6.46
CA GLU A 242 -20.62 22.03 6.76
C GLU A 242 -19.13 21.93 7.16
N GLU A 243 -18.47 20.86 6.72
CA GLU A 243 -17.06 20.58 7.02
C GLU A 243 -16.14 20.74 5.81
N ASP A 244 -16.65 21.09 4.62
CA ASP A 244 -15.79 21.38 3.47
C ASP A 244 -15.14 22.77 3.58
N ARG A 245 -13.83 22.80 3.79
CA ARG A 245 -13.02 24.02 3.90
C ARG A 245 -11.57 23.75 3.52
N PRO A 246 -10.78 24.80 3.18
CA PRO A 246 -9.35 24.63 2.99
C PRO A 246 -8.72 24.03 4.26
N PRO A 247 -7.79 23.07 4.12
CA PRO A 247 -7.17 22.41 5.26
C PRO A 247 -6.30 23.37 6.07
N GLU A 248 -6.29 23.21 7.39
CA GLU A 248 -5.42 23.95 8.30
C GLU A 248 -4.20 23.11 8.69
N PHE A 249 -3.15 23.14 7.86
CA PHE A 249 -1.92 22.42 8.14
C PHE A 249 -1.07 23.11 9.21
N THR A 250 -0.71 22.39 10.27
CA THR A 250 0.17 22.86 11.34
C THR A 250 1.65 22.57 11.07
N SER A 251 1.93 21.65 10.15
CA SER A 251 3.28 21.31 9.68
C SER A 251 3.25 20.92 8.19
N TRP A 252 4.44 20.80 7.59
CA TRP A 252 4.61 20.67 6.14
C TRP A 252 5.62 19.58 5.81
N LEU A 253 5.34 18.81 4.76
CA LEU A 253 6.33 17.95 4.13
C LEU A 253 7.39 18.82 3.46
N THR A 254 8.66 18.41 3.55
CA THR A 254 9.76 19.09 2.85
C THR A 254 10.00 18.42 1.51
N PHE A 255 10.09 19.22 0.43
CA PHE A 255 10.39 18.74 -0.92
C PHE A 255 11.62 19.40 -1.51
N SER A 256 12.29 18.69 -2.43
CA SER A 256 13.39 19.23 -3.22
C SER A 256 13.35 18.65 -4.63
N SER A 257 13.57 19.49 -5.65
CA SER A 257 13.70 19.05 -7.04
C SER A 257 15.01 18.31 -7.32
N LEU A 258 15.99 18.40 -6.42
CA LEU A 258 17.23 17.63 -6.48
C LEU A 258 17.30 16.63 -5.31
N PRO A 259 17.79 15.41 -5.54
CA PRO A 259 18.05 14.46 -4.46
C PRO A 259 19.14 14.98 -3.52
N PRO A 260 19.07 14.64 -2.21
CA PRO A 260 20.20 14.85 -1.30
C PRO A 260 21.49 14.19 -1.83
N GLN A 261 22.64 14.80 -1.55
CA GLN A 261 23.92 14.32 -2.06
C GLN A 261 24.29 12.95 -1.49
N ALA A 262 24.04 12.74 -0.19
CA ALA A 262 24.26 11.48 0.51
C ALA A 262 23.11 10.52 0.24
N GLY A 263 23.35 9.30 -0.26
CA GLY A 263 22.31 8.29 -0.48
C GLY A 263 22.87 7.08 -1.23
N ALA A 264 22.40 5.88 -0.88
CA ALA A 264 22.83 4.63 -1.54
C ALA A 264 21.88 4.29 -2.69
N VAL A 265 22.37 3.55 -3.70
CA VAL A 265 21.52 3.11 -4.84
C VAL A 265 20.41 2.19 -4.33
N ALA A 266 19.20 2.38 -4.86
CA ALA A 266 18.01 1.63 -4.53
C ALA A 266 17.09 1.54 -5.77
N ASN A 267 17.42 0.62 -6.68
CA ASN A 267 16.68 0.42 -7.93
C ASN A 267 15.52 -0.57 -7.76
N ARG A 268 15.63 -1.53 -6.84
CA ARG A 268 14.57 -2.50 -6.57
C ARG A 268 14.36 -2.68 -5.07
N ILE A 269 13.11 -2.63 -4.64
CA ILE A 269 12.71 -2.78 -3.25
C ILE A 269 11.66 -3.87 -3.18
N GLU A 270 11.82 -4.79 -2.24
CA GLU A 270 10.82 -5.78 -1.88
C GLU A 270 10.39 -5.54 -0.44
N VAL A 271 9.09 -5.65 -0.20
CA VAL A 271 8.46 -5.51 1.12
C VAL A 271 7.56 -6.73 1.32
N ALA A 272 7.94 -7.59 2.26
CA ALA A 272 7.17 -8.76 2.65
C ALA A 272 6.28 -8.43 3.86
N TYR A 273 4.98 -8.32 3.63
CA TYR A 273 3.96 -8.26 4.69
C TYR A 273 3.54 -9.68 5.05
N ASP A 274 4.30 -10.30 5.95
CA ASP A 274 4.09 -11.68 6.41
C ASP A 274 3.81 -12.65 5.24
N THR A 275 2.89 -13.60 5.43
CA THR A 275 2.71 -14.77 4.56
C THR A 275 1.97 -14.46 3.25
N TYR A 276 1.19 -13.36 3.19
CA TYR A 276 0.17 -13.20 2.15
C TYR A 276 0.40 -12.05 1.16
N THR A 277 1.36 -11.14 1.40
CA THR A 277 1.54 -9.99 0.51
C THR A 277 3.00 -9.66 0.32
N LEU A 278 3.49 -9.83 -0.91
CA LEU A 278 4.82 -9.38 -1.34
C LEU A 278 4.67 -8.19 -2.28
N VAL A 279 5.09 -7.02 -1.82
CA VAL A 279 5.12 -5.80 -2.65
C VAL A 279 6.52 -5.62 -3.22
N SER A 280 6.61 -5.17 -4.47
CA SER A 280 7.88 -4.71 -5.02
C SER A 280 7.74 -3.36 -5.71
N TRP A 281 8.82 -2.60 -5.65
CA TRP A 281 8.98 -1.31 -6.30
C TRP A 281 10.23 -1.34 -7.16
N VAL A 282 10.11 -0.91 -8.42
CA VAL A 282 11.24 -0.84 -9.37
C VAL A 282 11.38 0.58 -9.88
N TYR A 283 12.56 1.17 -9.70
CA TYR A 283 12.86 2.51 -10.18
C TYR A 283 13.05 2.52 -11.69
N ASP A 284 12.45 3.50 -12.35
CA ASP A 284 12.67 3.81 -13.74
C ASP A 284 13.39 5.17 -13.87
N PRO A 285 14.68 5.19 -14.25
CA PRO A 285 15.42 6.45 -14.39
C PRO A 285 14.93 7.33 -15.54
N ALA A 286 14.13 6.80 -16.48
CA ALA A 286 13.64 7.58 -17.62
C ALA A 286 12.54 8.58 -17.21
N ASN A 287 11.73 8.25 -16.20
CA ASN A 287 10.70 9.13 -15.66
C ASN A 287 10.92 9.50 -14.19
N GLY A 288 11.92 8.92 -13.52
CA GLY A 288 12.28 9.23 -12.14
C GLY A 288 11.27 8.73 -11.12
N ARG A 289 10.59 7.60 -11.40
CA ARG A 289 9.51 7.06 -10.55
C ARG A 289 9.74 5.59 -10.20
N TYR A 290 9.12 5.15 -9.11
CA TYR A 290 9.07 3.75 -8.71
C TYR A 290 7.74 3.13 -9.13
N TRP A 291 7.80 2.00 -9.86
CA TRP A 291 6.65 1.25 -10.32
C TRP A 291 6.29 0.11 -9.37
N ARG A 292 5.01 0.00 -9.01
CA ARG A 292 4.52 -0.96 -8.01
C ARG A 292 4.07 -2.27 -8.63
N SER A 293 4.51 -3.38 -8.05
CA SER A 293 3.94 -4.71 -8.27
C SER A 293 3.55 -5.34 -6.93
N ALA A 294 2.58 -6.25 -6.95
CA ALA A 294 2.18 -7.01 -5.78
C ALA A 294 1.94 -8.47 -6.17
N ASP A 295 2.47 -9.39 -5.37
CA ASP A 295 2.35 -10.84 -5.55
C ASP A 295 2.78 -11.31 -6.96
N GLY A 296 3.85 -10.70 -7.48
CA GLY A 296 4.43 -11.01 -8.79
C GLY A 296 3.81 -10.26 -9.97
N GLU A 297 2.69 -9.55 -9.78
CA GLU A 297 1.96 -8.89 -10.86
C GLU A 297 2.05 -7.36 -10.79
N PRO A 298 2.13 -6.65 -11.93
CA PRO A 298 1.98 -5.20 -11.97
C PRO A 298 0.70 -4.73 -11.27
N THR A 299 0.81 -3.75 -10.38
CA THR A 299 -0.38 -3.15 -9.77
C THR A 299 -0.99 -2.17 -10.75
N ILE A 300 -2.07 -2.56 -11.43
CA ILE A 300 -2.78 -1.72 -12.40
C ILE A 300 -3.85 -0.87 -11.70
N ASP A 301 -3.98 0.40 -12.09
CA ASP A 301 -5.16 1.21 -11.76
C ASP A 301 -6.24 0.97 -12.83
N ALA A 302 -7.41 0.51 -12.43
CA ALA A 302 -8.51 0.17 -13.33
C ALA A 302 -9.13 1.39 -14.03
N ASN A 303 -8.94 2.62 -13.52
CA ASN A 303 -9.41 3.83 -14.19
C ASN A 303 -8.61 4.15 -15.45
N THR A 304 -7.30 3.88 -15.43
CA THR A 304 -6.37 4.29 -16.49
C THR A 304 -5.85 3.11 -17.32
N GLY A 305 -5.87 1.90 -16.75
CA GLY A 305 -5.21 0.72 -17.33
C GLY A 305 -3.68 0.76 -17.21
N GLU A 306 -3.14 1.73 -16.48
CA GLU A 306 -1.70 1.92 -16.31
C GLU A 306 -1.23 1.35 -14.97
N GLN A 307 0.06 0.99 -14.91
CA GLN A 307 0.67 0.54 -13.67
C GLN A 307 0.84 1.72 -12.70
N ILE A 308 0.58 1.47 -11.42
CA ILE A 308 0.74 2.47 -10.37
C ILE A 308 2.23 2.77 -10.16
N SER A 309 2.55 4.05 -10.00
CA SER A 309 3.89 4.52 -9.67
C SER A 309 3.87 5.63 -8.62
N ALA A 310 4.98 5.83 -7.93
CA ALA A 310 5.18 6.89 -6.96
C ALA A 310 6.52 7.61 -7.19
N ALA A 311 6.57 8.92 -6.93
CA ALA A 311 7.83 9.67 -6.89
C ALA A 311 8.64 9.28 -5.64
N ASN A 312 7.94 9.11 -4.52
CA ASN A 312 8.52 8.70 -3.25
C ASN A 312 7.92 7.39 -2.75
N VAL A 313 8.77 6.46 -2.31
CA VAL A 313 8.35 5.32 -1.50
C VAL A 313 8.98 5.47 -0.12
N ILE A 314 8.15 5.54 0.92
CA ILE A 314 8.60 5.72 2.30
C ILE A 314 8.35 4.43 3.05
N LEU A 315 9.41 3.73 3.43
CA LEU A 315 9.33 2.59 4.34
C LEU A 315 9.30 3.17 5.76
N LEU A 316 8.15 3.09 6.43
CA LEU A 316 7.92 3.72 7.74
C LEU A 316 7.71 2.63 8.79
N THR A 317 8.63 2.50 9.73
CA THR A 317 8.48 1.54 10.83
C THR A 317 7.75 2.18 12.00
N ALA A 318 6.63 1.60 12.40
CA ALA A 318 5.80 2.07 13.51
C ALA A 318 5.47 0.95 14.50
N VAL A 319 5.19 1.34 15.74
CA VAL A 319 4.70 0.39 16.75
C VAL A 319 3.30 -0.06 16.37
N HIS A 320 3.08 -1.37 16.32
CA HIS A 320 1.78 -1.99 16.08
C HIS A 320 1.40 -2.76 17.34
N GLU A 321 0.37 -2.29 18.04
CA GLU A 321 -0.13 -2.91 19.27
C GLU A 321 -1.50 -3.53 19.01
N ARG A 322 -1.68 -4.79 19.43
CA ARG A 322 -3.01 -5.42 19.43
C ARG A 322 -3.82 -4.84 20.58
N ASP A 323 -4.92 -4.15 20.27
CA ASP A 323 -5.80 -3.62 21.31
C ASP A 323 -6.69 -4.74 21.87
N GLN A 324 -6.21 -5.36 22.94
CA GLN A 324 -6.89 -6.45 23.62
C GLN A 324 -8.20 -6.07 24.30
N SER A 325 -8.51 -4.76 24.44
CA SER A 325 -9.80 -4.30 24.94
C SER A 325 -10.92 -4.42 23.90
N ILE A 326 -10.58 -4.63 22.63
CA ILE A 326 -11.53 -4.81 21.54
C ILE A 326 -11.43 -6.24 21.02
N CYS A 327 -12.39 -7.08 21.41
CA CYS A 327 -12.49 -8.42 20.87
C CYS A 327 -13.16 -8.42 19.49
N LEU A 328 -12.49 -8.96 18.48
CA LEU A 328 -13.10 -9.28 17.19
C LEU A 328 -13.71 -10.68 17.27
N THR A 329 -15.04 -10.73 17.31
CA THR A 329 -15.79 -11.99 17.36
C THR A 329 -16.25 -12.39 15.96
N HIS A 330 -16.00 -13.63 15.55
CA HIS A 330 -16.66 -14.21 14.37
C HIS A 330 -18.09 -14.67 14.70
N SER A 331 -18.77 -15.25 13.71
CA SER A 331 -20.17 -15.71 13.78
C SER A 331 -20.47 -16.71 14.91
N ASN A 332 -19.45 -17.36 15.49
CA ASN A 332 -19.57 -18.27 16.62
C ASN A 332 -19.50 -17.56 18.00
N GLY A 333 -19.34 -16.23 18.03
CA GLY A 333 -19.22 -15.44 19.26
C GLY A 333 -17.88 -15.58 19.98
N VAL A 334 -16.91 -16.30 19.41
CA VAL A 334 -15.59 -16.51 20.01
C VAL A 334 -14.66 -15.38 19.59
N CYS A 335 -13.89 -14.89 20.55
CA CYS A 335 -12.80 -13.95 20.28
C CYS A 335 -11.71 -14.64 19.49
N SER A 336 -11.42 -14.14 18.29
CA SER A 336 -10.38 -14.71 17.42
C SER A 336 -9.22 -13.75 17.18
N ASP A 337 -9.46 -12.45 17.36
CA ASP A 337 -8.49 -11.44 16.97
C ASP A 337 -8.74 -10.09 17.67
N TRP A 338 -7.80 -9.16 17.50
CA TRP A 338 -7.79 -7.83 18.08
C TRP A 338 -7.34 -6.80 17.04
N PRO A 339 -8.00 -5.62 16.95
CA PRO A 339 -7.55 -4.56 16.05
C PRO A 339 -6.13 -4.12 16.36
N LEU A 340 -5.38 -3.78 15.31
CA LEU A 340 -4.07 -3.16 15.45
C LEU A 340 -4.21 -1.65 15.62
N GLU A 341 -3.66 -1.15 16.72
CA GLU A 341 -3.34 0.26 16.94
C GLU A 341 -1.95 0.51 16.38
N ILE A 342 -1.88 1.34 15.34
CA ILE A 342 -0.61 1.67 14.68
C ILE A 342 -0.20 3.06 15.15
N GLN A 343 0.87 3.11 15.94
CA GLN A 343 1.33 4.33 16.59
C GLN A 343 2.17 5.16 15.62
N VAL A 344 1.48 5.97 14.83
CA VAL A 344 2.08 6.93 13.89
C VAL A 344 2.26 8.30 14.56
N TRP A 345 2.59 8.35 15.84
CA TRP A 345 2.89 9.55 16.63
C TRP A 345 4.22 9.38 17.37
N GLY A 346 4.84 10.47 17.78
CA GLY A 346 6.18 10.45 18.35
C GLY A 346 7.23 10.32 17.24
N GLN A 347 8.03 9.26 17.28
CA GLN A 347 9.10 9.07 16.31
C GLN A 347 9.37 7.59 16.02
N GLY A 348 10.03 7.32 14.90
CA GLY A 348 10.51 5.99 14.55
C GLY A 348 11.40 5.99 13.31
N SER A 349 11.89 4.82 12.93
CA SER A 349 12.78 4.69 11.77
C SER A 349 11.99 4.78 10.45
N ALA A 350 12.61 5.41 9.45
CA ALA A 350 12.14 5.42 8.08
C ALA A 350 13.30 5.18 7.09
N ILE A 351 12.96 4.74 5.88
CA ILE A 351 13.83 4.82 4.71
C ILE A 351 13.03 5.52 3.62
N ILE A 352 13.55 6.65 3.13
CA ILE A 352 12.97 7.37 2.00
C ILE A 352 13.63 6.86 0.73
N LEU A 353 12.82 6.49 -0.25
CA LEU A 353 13.24 6.07 -1.58
C LEU A 353 12.76 7.12 -2.59
N ARG A 354 13.71 7.77 -3.26
CA ARG A 354 13.46 8.78 -4.31
C ARG A 354 14.66 8.84 -5.25
N ASP A 355 14.43 9.19 -6.51
CA ASP A 355 15.49 9.35 -7.52
C ASP A 355 16.46 8.14 -7.62
N GLY A 356 15.96 6.90 -7.45
CA GLY A 356 16.77 5.68 -7.51
C GLY A 356 17.71 5.48 -6.33
N LYS A 357 17.48 6.19 -5.22
CA LYS A 357 18.32 6.19 -4.03
C LYS A 357 17.51 5.96 -2.76
N GLN A 358 18.18 5.42 -1.74
CA GLN A 358 17.66 5.30 -0.38
C GLN A 358 18.37 6.24 0.59
N TYR A 359 17.58 6.78 1.52
CA TYR A 359 18.02 7.68 2.58
C TYR A 359 17.45 7.19 3.91
N PRO A 360 18.29 6.63 4.80
CA PRO A 360 17.87 6.36 6.18
C PRO A 360 17.44 7.66 6.85
N ALA A 361 16.30 7.63 7.53
CA ALA A 361 15.71 8.78 8.20
C ALA A 361 15.05 8.37 9.52
N THR A 362 14.79 9.34 10.37
CA THR A 362 13.85 9.24 11.50
C THR A 362 12.62 10.04 11.13
N TRP A 363 11.44 9.43 11.20
CA TRP A 363 10.19 10.16 11.10
C TRP A 363 9.82 10.73 12.47
N LEU A 364 9.29 11.95 12.48
CA LEU A 364 8.84 12.69 13.65
C LEU A 364 7.40 13.17 13.42
N ARG A 365 6.57 13.06 14.45
CA ARG A 365 5.24 13.65 14.53
C ARG A 365 4.93 13.96 16.00
N GLU A 366 5.17 15.21 16.39
CA GLU A 366 5.07 15.63 17.79
C GLU A 366 3.62 15.91 18.19
N ASN A 367 2.86 16.62 17.36
CA ASN A 367 1.48 16.98 17.66
C ASN A 367 0.47 16.17 16.83
N ARG A 368 -0.78 16.18 17.31
CA ARG A 368 -1.92 15.45 16.74
C ARG A 368 -2.16 15.76 15.26
N SER A 369 -2.09 17.03 14.86
CA SER A 369 -2.38 17.46 13.48
C SER A 369 -1.13 17.60 12.61
N ASP A 370 0.06 17.29 13.15
CA ASP A 370 1.28 17.39 12.37
C ASP A 370 1.35 16.25 11.34
N MET A 371 1.80 16.59 10.14
CA MET A 371 2.36 15.66 9.17
C MET A 371 3.70 15.11 9.66
N PHE A 372 4.18 14.05 9.01
CA PHE A 372 5.53 13.54 9.26
C PHE A 372 6.59 14.57 8.85
N THR A 373 7.59 14.75 9.71
CA THR A 373 8.88 15.34 9.35
C THR A 373 9.91 14.22 9.27
N PHE A 374 10.83 14.27 8.31
CA PHE A 374 11.90 13.29 8.16
C PHE A 374 13.25 13.95 8.37
N VAL A 375 14.07 13.38 9.25
CA VAL A 375 15.40 13.88 9.56
C VAL A 375 16.47 12.80 9.44
N ASP A 376 17.68 13.18 9.07
CA ASP A 376 18.85 12.31 9.07
C ASP A 376 19.43 12.14 10.48
N ALA A 377 20.57 11.44 10.60
CA ALA A 377 21.24 11.21 11.88
C ALA A 377 21.80 12.49 12.52
N ASP A 378 22.03 13.55 11.74
CA ASP A 378 22.52 14.85 12.19
C ASP A 378 21.35 15.82 12.50
N GLY A 379 20.10 15.40 12.27
CA GLY A 379 18.89 16.19 12.49
C GLY A 379 18.51 17.09 11.30
N ASN A 380 19.17 16.96 10.15
CA ASN A 380 18.81 17.74 8.96
C ASN A 380 17.59 17.12 8.27
N ALA A 381 16.74 17.96 7.68
CA ALA A 381 15.58 17.48 6.92
C ALA A 381 16.01 16.61 5.73
N VAL A 382 15.32 15.48 5.53
CA VAL A 382 15.45 14.63 4.34
C VAL A 382 14.28 14.93 3.41
N PRO A 383 14.47 15.77 2.37
CA PRO A 383 13.38 16.20 1.50
C PRO A 383 12.89 15.08 0.58
N LEU A 384 11.58 15.03 0.37
CA LEU A 384 10.93 14.21 -0.64
C LEU A 384 11.13 14.79 -2.05
N GLN A 385 11.03 13.96 -3.08
CA GLN A 385 10.91 14.39 -4.47
C GLN A 385 9.54 15.02 -4.67
N ILE A 386 9.47 16.05 -5.51
CA ILE A 386 8.18 16.62 -5.93
C ILE A 386 7.38 15.53 -6.65
N GLY A 387 6.18 15.25 -6.17
CA GLY A 387 5.28 14.22 -6.64
C GLY A 387 4.60 13.45 -5.51
N ASN A 388 3.71 12.52 -5.88
CA ASN A 388 2.99 11.66 -4.95
C ASN A 388 3.92 10.74 -4.12
N SER A 389 3.44 10.35 -2.94
CA SER A 389 4.19 9.53 -1.99
C SER A 389 3.42 8.28 -1.57
N TRP A 390 4.10 7.14 -1.53
CA TRP A 390 3.56 5.87 -1.04
C TRP A 390 4.27 5.44 0.24
N PHE A 391 3.52 5.35 1.33
CA PHE A 391 4.00 4.93 2.64
C PHE A 391 3.73 3.44 2.83
N GLN A 392 4.79 2.69 3.04
CA GLN A 392 4.77 1.29 3.46
C GLN A 392 4.92 1.27 4.98
N VAL A 393 3.81 1.15 5.71
CA VAL A 393 3.80 1.22 7.19
C VAL A 393 4.02 -0.18 7.76
N LEU A 394 5.21 -0.38 8.30
CA LEU A 394 5.74 -1.68 8.70
C LEU A 394 5.69 -1.86 10.23
N PRO A 395 5.27 -3.03 10.72
CA PRO A 395 5.43 -3.40 12.11
C PRO A 395 6.90 -3.50 12.51
N HIS A 396 7.25 -2.91 13.65
CA HIS A 396 8.59 -3.00 14.23
C HIS A 396 9.05 -4.44 14.55
N TYR A 397 8.11 -5.38 14.71
CA TYR A 397 8.40 -6.76 15.06
C TYR A 397 8.61 -7.68 13.83
N TYR A 398 8.47 -7.17 12.60
CA TYR A 398 8.84 -7.95 11.43
C TYR A 398 10.36 -8.06 11.32
N GLU A 399 10.84 -9.30 11.18
CA GLU A 399 12.27 -9.57 11.01
C GLU A 399 12.66 -9.39 9.54
N ASN A 400 13.46 -8.36 9.25
CA ASN A 400 13.98 -8.06 7.91
C ASN A 400 12.92 -8.09 6.79
N PRO A 401 11.76 -7.39 6.93
CA PRO A 401 10.68 -7.44 5.93
C PRO A 401 11.04 -6.75 4.62
N VAL A 402 12.18 -6.07 4.56
CA VAL A 402 12.58 -5.21 3.45
C VAL A 402 13.90 -5.69 2.87
N THR A 403 13.94 -5.84 1.55
CA THR A 403 15.19 -6.00 0.78
C THR A 403 15.31 -4.85 -0.21
N ILE A 404 16.47 -4.18 -0.24
CA ILE A 404 16.77 -3.08 -1.17
C ILE A 404 18.00 -3.48 -1.99
N GLN A 405 17.86 -3.41 -3.31
CA GLN A 405 18.87 -3.82 -4.28
C GLN A 405 19.27 -2.64 -5.19
N PRO A 406 20.55 -2.55 -5.57
CA PRO A 406 21.07 -1.52 -6.45
C PRO A 406 20.67 -1.73 -7.90
#